data_AF-A0A5J5JWI6-F1
#
_entry.id   AF-A0A5J5JWI6-F1
#
_cell.length_a   1.000
_cell.length_b   1.000
_cell.length_c   1.000
_cell.angle_alpha   90.00
_cell.angle_beta   90.00
_cell.angle_gamma   90.00
#
_symmetry.space_group_name_H-M   'P 1'
#
loop_
_entity.id
_entity.type
_entity.pdbx_description
1 polymer ?
#
loop_
_entity_poly.entity_id
_entity_poly.type
_entity_poly.pdbx_seq_one_letter_code
_entity_poly.pdbx_strand_id
1 'polypeptide(L)' 'MRQLAEVATIVAAAGATADWLYHLKGEMCALRVIKEGVISVPVMIPADPDRDPELFREALKRLEAVVERMSQ' A
#
# COMPACT_ATOMS: atom_id res chain seq x y z
N MET A 1 -1.72 2.41 13.95
CA MET A 1 -0.59 1.44 13.90
C MET A 1 -0.91 0.19 13.07
N ARG A 2 -2.13 -0.35 13.12
CA ARG A 2 -2.54 -1.55 12.34
C ARG A 2 -2.36 -1.41 10.82
N GLN A 3 -2.79 -0.30 10.25
CA GLN A 3 -2.64 0.01 8.81
C GLN A 3 -1.20 -0.16 8.32
N LEU A 4 -0.23 0.40 9.06
CA LEU A 4 1.19 0.33 8.71
C LEU A 4 1.71 -1.11 8.77
N ALA A 5 1.28 -1.91 9.75
CA ALA A 5 1.73 -3.29 9.91
C ALA A 5 1.23 -4.20 8.77
N GLU A 6 -0.03 -4.08 8.37
CA GLU A 6 -0.60 -4.89 7.28
C GLU A 6 0.04 -4.54 5.92
N VAL A 7 0.18 -3.24 5.64
CA VAL A 7 0.87 -2.78 4.42
C VAL A 7 2.33 -3.23 4.40
N ALA A 8 3.05 -3.07 5.51
CA ALA A 8 4.45 -3.49 5.60
C ALA A 8 4.61 -5.00 5.41
N THR A 9 3.67 -5.80 5.94
CA THR A 9 3.70 -7.26 5.78
C THR A 9 3.60 -7.68 4.32
N ILE A 10 2.66 -7.10 3.56
CA ILE A 10 2.48 -7.40 2.13
C ILE A 10 3.73 -7.01 1.32
N VAL A 11 4.24 -5.79 1.56
CA VAL A 11 5.41 -5.26 0.85
C VAL A 11 6.67 -6.08 1.16
N ALA A 12 6.90 -6.42 2.42
CA ALA A 12 8.04 -7.22 2.84
C ALA A 12 7.98 -8.66 2.30
N ALA A 13 6.79 -9.28 2.28
CA ALA A 13 6.60 -10.61 1.71
C ALA A 13 6.98 -10.68 0.22
N ALA A 14 6.86 -9.56 -0.51
CA ALA A 14 7.26 -9.45 -1.91
C ALA A 14 8.75 -9.10 -2.11
N GLY A 15 9.53 -8.97 -1.03
CA GLY A 15 10.93 -8.54 -1.08
C GLY A 15 11.10 -7.09 -1.53
N ALA A 16 10.10 -6.25 -1.30
CA ALA A 16 10.07 -4.86 -1.72
C ALA A 16 10.15 -3.88 -0.53
N THR A 17 10.27 -2.59 -0.84
CA THR A 17 10.12 -1.48 0.12
C THR A 17 8.98 -0.58 -0.34
N ALA A 18 8.53 0.37 0.48
CA ALA A 18 7.48 1.29 0.08
C ALA A 18 7.68 2.70 0.63
N ASP A 19 7.32 3.68 -0.20
CA ASP A 19 7.33 5.10 0.10
C ASP A 19 5.90 5.63 0.22
N TRP A 20 5.64 6.35 1.31
CA TRP A 20 4.39 7.06 1.52
C TRP A 20 4.51 8.46 0.92
N LEU A 21 3.80 8.68 -0.18
CA LEU A 21 3.69 9.99 -0.79
C LEU A 21 2.60 10.80 -0.07
N TYR A 22 2.92 12.06 0.20
CA TYR A 22 2.13 13.08 0.91
C TYR A 22 0.69 12.67 1.23
N HIS A 23 0.38 12.67 2.53
CA HIS A 23 -0.96 12.58 3.09
C HIS A 23 -1.85 13.62 2.39
N LEU A 24 -2.66 13.20 1.42
CA LEU A 24 -3.55 14.11 0.73
C LEU A 24 -4.55 14.65 1.77
N LYS A 25 -4.90 15.93 1.65
CA LYS A 25 -5.96 16.53 2.48
C LYS A 25 -7.22 15.65 2.37
N GLY A 26 -7.52 14.90 3.43
CA GLY A 26 -8.75 14.11 3.54
C GLY A 26 -8.53 12.59 3.45
N GLU A 27 -7.98 12.01 4.52
CA GLU A 27 -8.27 10.61 4.90
C GLU A 27 -7.62 9.50 4.06
N MET A 28 -6.80 9.84 3.06
CA MET A 28 -6.11 8.86 2.21
C MET A 28 -4.62 9.15 2.08
N CYS A 29 -3.81 8.09 2.09
CA CYS A 29 -2.37 8.09 1.87
C CYS A 29 -2.06 7.45 0.52
N ALA A 30 -1.16 8.04 -0.26
CA ALA A 30 -0.64 7.39 -1.46
C ALA A 30 0.60 6.57 -1.10
N LEU A 31 0.65 5.31 -1.51
CA LEU A 31 1.76 4.39 -1.29
C LEU A 31 2.36 3.99 -2.64
N ARG A 32 3.68 4.05 -2.79
CA ARG A 32 4.38 3.41 -3.91
C ARG A 32 5.24 2.27 -3.39
N VAL A 33 5.23 1.14 -4.10
CA VAL A 33 6.12 0.01 -3.84
C VAL A 33 7.35 0.16 -4.72
N ILE A 34 8.51 -0.15 -4.15
CA ILE A 34 9.82 -0.10 -4.81
C ILE A 34 10.46 -1.48 -4.69
N LYS A 35 10.71 -2.11 -5.84
CA LYS A 35 11.36 -3.42 -5.94
C LYS A 35 12.40 -3.36 -7.05
N GLU A 36 13.66 -3.67 -6.74
CA GLU A 36 14.75 -3.76 -7.72
C GLU A 36 14.89 -2.51 -8.63
N GLY A 37 14.65 -1.32 -8.07
CA GLY A 37 14.70 -0.05 -8.81
C GLY A 37 13.44 0.27 -9.64
N VAL A 38 12.47 -0.64 -9.72
CA VAL A 38 11.16 -0.41 -10.32
C VAL A 38 10.23 0.22 -9.27
N ILE A 39 9.54 1.27 -9.67
CA ILE A 39 8.56 1.99 -8.83
C ILE A 39 7.16 1.70 -9.35
N SER A 40 6.27 1.28 -8.46
CA SER A 40 4.88 0.98 -8.80
C SER A 40 4.05 2.22 -9.11
N VAL A 41 2.90 2.01 -9.76
CA VAL A 41 1.81 2.99 -9.70
C VAL A 41 1.37 3.18 -8.23
N PRO A 42 0.95 4.39 -7.81
CA PRO A 42 0.49 4.62 -6.44
C PRO A 42 -0.76 3.79 -6.11
N VAL A 43 -0.78 3.24 -4.89
CA VAL A 43 -1.96 2.62 -4.28
C VAL A 43 -2.48 3.58 -3.21
N MET A 44 -3.78 3.88 -3.26
CA MET A 44 -4.43 4.73 -2.26
C MET A 44 -4.86 3.88 -1.06
N ILE A 45 -4.34 4.20 0.13
CA ILE A 45 -4.65 3.52 1.38
C ILE A 45 -5.39 4.49 2.32
N PRO A 46 -6.57 4.15 2.87
CA PRO A 46 -7.23 4.94 3.90
C PRO A 46 -6.34 5.16 5.12
N ALA A 47 -6.21 6.40 5.57
CA ALA A 47 -5.41 6.80 6.74
C ALA A 47 -5.97 6.24 8.05
N ASP A 48 -7.29 6.05 8.11
CA ASP A 48 -7.98 5.38 9.21
C ASP A 48 -8.69 4.11 8.69
N PRO A 49 -8.12 2.91 8.93
CA PRO A 49 -8.71 1.67 8.48
C PRO A 49 -10.00 1.28 9.24
N ASP A 50 -10.24 1.86 10.42
CA ASP A 50 -11.40 1.53 11.25
C ASP A 50 -12.63 2.33 10.84
N ARG A 51 -12.42 3.51 10.22
CA ARG A 51 -13.49 4.34 9.68
C ARG A 51 -14.18 3.72 8.46
N ASP A 52 -13.41 3.10 7.57
CA ASP A 52 -13.92 2.35 6.42
C ASP A 52 -13.12 1.07 6.19
N PRO A 53 -13.47 -0.02 6.89
CA PRO A 53 -12.71 -1.28 6.83
C PRO A 53 -12.88 -2.00 5.49
N GLU A 54 -13.94 -1.73 4.73
CA GLU A 54 -14.13 -2.33 3.41
C GLU A 54 -13.21 -1.68 2.39
N LEU A 55 -13.16 -0.34 2.38
CA LEU A 55 -12.22 0.40 1.55
C LEU A 55 -10.77 0.05 1.87
N PHE A 56 -10.44 -0.15 3.15
CA PHE A 56 -9.10 -0.60 3.55
C PHE A 56 -8.79 -2.00 3.00
N ARG A 57 -9.72 -2.96 3.09
CA ARG A 57 -9.53 -4.30 2.50
C ARG A 57 -9.36 -4.26 0.99
N GLU A 58 -10.12 -3.41 0.29
CA GLU A 58 -9.94 -3.22 -1.15
C GLU A 58 -8.57 -2.63 -1.49
N ALA A 59 -8.10 -1.67 -0.70
CA ALA A 59 -6.78 -1.10 -0.84
C ALA A 59 -5.66 -2.15 -0.68
N LEU A 60 -5.80 -3.08 0.28
CA LEU A 60 -4.87 -4.20 0.47
C LEU A 60 -4.86 -5.15 -0.73
N LYS A 61 -6.04 -5.53 -1.27
CA LYS A 61 -6.12 -6.37 -2.48
C LYS A 61 -5.44 -5.73 -3.69
N ARG A 62 -5.59 -4.40 -3.83
CA ARG A 62 -4.90 -3.65 -4.90
C ARG A 62 -3.39 -3.65 -4.69
N LEU A 63 -2.93 -3.51 -3.44
CA LEU A 63 -1.53 -3.60 -3.09
C LEU A 63 -0.95 -4.98 -3.42
N GLU A 64 -1.64 -6.06 -3.05
CA GLU A 64 -1.29 -7.44 -3.40
C GLU A 64 -1.12 -7.62 -4.92
N ALA A 65 -2.09 -7.15 -5.70
CA ALA A 65 -2.03 -7.23 -7.16
C ALA A 65 -0.86 -6.42 -7.76
N VAL A 66 -0.50 -5.28 -7.14
CA VAL A 66 0.64 -4.47 -7.57
C VAL A 66 1.95 -5.21 -7.29
N VAL A 67 2.13 -5.77 -6.10
CA VAL A 67 3.38 -6.48 -5.75
C VAL A 67 3.54 -7.78 -6.54
N GLU A 68 2.45 -8.47 -6.86
CA GLU A 68 2.45 -9.66 -7.73
C GLU A 68 2.94 -9.31 -9.13
N ARG A 69 2.40 -8.24 -9.74
CA ARG A 69 2.83 -7.77 -11.08
C ARG A 69 4.30 -7.34 -11.12
N MET A 70 4.83 -6.80 -10.02
CA MET A 70 6.25 -6.43 -9.93
C MET A 70 7.17 -7.64 -9.72
N SER A 71 6.62 -8.83 -9.51
CA SER A 71 7.37 -10.07 -9.29
C SER A 71 7.39 -10.99 -10.51
N GLN A 72 6.70 -10.60 -11.59
CA GLN A 72 6.71 -11.26 -12.91
C GLN A 72 7.84 -10.69 -13.77
#